data_AF-A0A524D5R4-F1
#
_entry.id   AF-A0A524D5R4-F1
#
_cell.length_a   1.000
_cell.length_b   1.000
_cell.length_c   1.000
_cell.angle_alpha   90.00
_cell.angle_beta   90.00
_cell.angle_gamma   90.00
#
_symmetry.space_group_name_H-M   'P 1'
#
loop_
_entity.id
_entity.type
_entity.pdbx_description
1 polymer ?
#
loop_
_entity_poly.entity_id
_entity_poly.type
_entity_poly.pdbx_seq_one_letter_code
_entity_poly.pdbx_strand_id
1 'polypeptide(L)'
;MTNKELVDSFIEEYFLCREYVCKKISGLEEKREELADYIIYRIIFIWFLQIKGILNDNKEYLINKFEEIKDSNLNYYEDFLNTLFFEGFTVLPKNREFKKQKILGNIPFLAQNLFMKSDLENVYKNAIKISNEAFYLESKTINRKNKVYPILNMLKRYKWDLNEIKHDPNKLTPRILG
;
A
#
# COMPACT_ATOMS: atom_id res chain seq x y z
N MET A 1 -21.43 15.14 -6.55
CA MET A 1 -19.99 15.21 -6.86
C MET A 1 -19.83 14.83 -8.32
N THR A 2 -19.30 15.72 -9.15
CA THR A 2 -18.96 15.40 -10.54
C THR A 2 -17.73 14.48 -10.59
N ASN A 3 -17.48 13.81 -11.71
CA ASN A 3 -16.26 13.01 -11.89
C ASN A 3 -14.99 13.86 -11.70
N LYS A 4 -15.00 15.12 -12.17
CA LYS A 4 -13.91 16.07 -11.97
C LYS A 4 -13.68 16.37 -10.49
N GLU A 5 -14.73 16.70 -9.73
CA GLU A 5 -14.62 16.96 -8.29
C GLU A 5 -14.09 15.74 -7.50
N LEU A 6 -14.43 14.53 -7.95
CA LEU A 6 -13.92 13.28 -7.36
C LEU A 6 -12.43 13.12 -7.62
N VAL A 7 -11.97 13.39 -8.84
CA VAL A 7 -10.55 13.34 -9.23
C VAL A 7 -9.76 14.41 -8.48
N ASP A 8 -10.24 15.65 -8.45
CA ASP A 8 -9.59 16.76 -7.74
C ASP A 8 -9.44 16.43 -6.24
N SER A 9 -10.51 15.89 -5.63
CA SER A 9 -10.47 15.44 -4.22
C SER A 9 -9.45 14.32 -4.00
N PHE A 10 -9.35 13.36 -4.92
CA PHE A 10 -8.37 12.28 -4.83
C PHE A 10 -6.95 12.81 -4.90
N ILE A 11 -6.66 13.71 -5.84
CA ILE A 11 -5.33 14.29 -6.04
C ILE A 11 -4.90 15.07 -4.79
N GLU A 12 -5.79 15.91 -4.23
CA GLU A 12 -5.51 16.63 -2.98
C GLU A 12 -5.19 15.67 -1.82
N GLU A 13 -6.01 14.63 -1.65
CA GLU A 13 -5.79 13.66 -0.58
C GLU A 13 -4.55 12.79 -0.79
N TYR A 14 -4.19 12.50 -2.05
CA TYR A 14 -2.97 11.81 -2.42
C TYR A 14 -1.73 12.59 -1.97
N PHE A 15 -1.67 13.90 -2.23
CA PHE A 15 -0.56 14.74 -1.78
C PHE A 15 -0.45 14.77 -0.25
N LEU A 16 -1.57 14.91 0.45
CA LEU A 16 -1.59 14.91 1.92
C LEU A 16 -1.19 13.54 2.50
N CYS A 17 -1.59 12.44 1.84
CA CYS A 17 -1.15 11.10 2.17
C CYS A 17 0.35 10.94 1.98
N ARG A 18 0.91 11.42 0.86
CA ARG A 18 2.35 11.37 0.60
C ARG A 18 3.14 12.11 1.67
N GLU A 19 2.74 13.33 2.01
CA GLU A 19 3.36 14.09 3.11
C GLU A 19 3.28 13.33 4.44
N TYR A 20 2.12 12.73 4.73
CA TYR A 20 1.89 12.01 5.98
C TYR A 20 2.76 10.76 6.08
N VAL A 21 2.80 9.93 5.04
CA VAL A 21 3.64 8.72 4.98
C VAL A 21 5.11 9.10 5.11
N CYS A 22 5.58 10.13 4.40
CA CYS A 22 6.97 10.61 4.48
C CYS A 22 7.36 10.96 5.93
N LYS A 23 6.51 11.66 6.68
CA LYS A 23 6.73 11.99 8.10
C LYS A 23 6.77 10.78 9.04
N LYS A 24 6.29 9.62 8.60
CA LYS A 24 6.29 8.36 9.37
C LYS A 24 7.48 7.47 9.06
N ILE A 25 8.33 7.87 8.10
CA ILE A 25 9.59 7.20 7.78
C ILE A 25 10.70 7.80 8.65
N SER A 26 11.57 6.96 9.21
CA SER A 26 12.78 7.38 9.90
C SER A 26 13.99 6.55 9.46
N GLY A 27 15.20 7.02 9.81
CA GLY A 27 16.47 6.40 9.41
C GLY A 27 16.97 6.76 8.00
N LEU A 28 16.29 7.69 7.31
CA LEU A 28 16.59 8.07 5.92
C LEU A 28 16.22 9.54 5.59
N GLU A 29 16.63 10.53 6.39
CA GLU A 29 16.15 11.94 6.31
C GLU A 29 16.07 12.52 4.88
N GLU A 30 17.17 12.48 4.11
CA GLU A 30 17.24 13.13 2.79
C GLU A 30 16.47 12.40 1.67
N LYS A 31 16.11 11.13 1.90
CA LYS A 31 15.53 10.25 0.87
C LYS A 31 14.15 9.72 1.25
N ARG A 32 13.54 10.23 2.32
CA ARG A 32 12.21 9.78 2.80
C ARG A 32 11.13 9.94 1.76
N GLU A 33 11.17 11.04 1.02
CA GLU A 33 10.19 11.33 -0.03
C GLU A 33 10.24 10.30 -1.15
N GLU A 34 11.43 10.00 -1.65
CA GLU A 34 11.66 9.01 -2.70
C GLU A 34 11.21 7.61 -2.25
N LEU A 35 11.53 7.23 -1.01
CA LEU A 35 11.05 5.97 -0.44
C LEU A 35 9.52 5.97 -0.28
N ALA A 36 8.93 7.05 0.22
CA ALA A 36 7.48 7.16 0.40
C ALA A 36 6.75 6.93 -0.93
N ASP A 37 7.26 7.49 -2.03
CA ASP A 37 6.70 7.31 -3.36
C ASP A 37 6.74 5.84 -3.81
N TYR A 38 7.87 5.15 -3.63
CA TYR A 38 7.96 3.71 -3.94
C TYR A 38 6.96 2.88 -3.12
N ILE A 39 6.84 3.16 -1.83
CA ILE A 39 5.93 2.44 -0.94
C ILE A 39 4.47 2.69 -1.32
N ILE A 40 4.09 3.96 -1.54
CA ILE A 40 2.73 4.33 -1.92
C ILE A 40 2.36 3.70 -3.26
N TYR A 41 3.23 3.78 -4.26
CA TYR A 41 2.96 3.22 -5.58
C TYR A 41 2.77 1.70 -5.54
N ARG A 42 3.63 0.98 -4.80
CA ARG A 42 3.47 -0.46 -4.55
C ARG A 42 2.15 -0.78 -3.86
N ILE A 43 1.79 -0.03 -2.81
CA ILE A 43 0.54 -0.27 -2.07
C ILE A 43 -0.69 -0.04 -2.95
N ILE A 44 -0.69 1.01 -3.78
CA ILE A 44 -1.80 1.27 -4.71
C ILE A 44 -1.94 0.13 -5.72
N PHE A 45 -0.82 -0.36 -6.28
CA PHE A 45 -0.86 -1.51 -7.18
C PHE A 45 -1.49 -2.73 -6.50
N ILE A 46 -1.06 -3.05 -5.28
CA ILE A 46 -1.56 -4.19 -4.50
C ILE A 46 -3.03 -4.00 -4.12
N TRP A 47 -3.45 -2.76 -3.83
CA TRP A 47 -4.84 -2.41 -3.58
C TRP A 47 -5.74 -2.79 -4.76
N PHE A 48 -5.28 -2.62 -6.01
CA PHE A 48 -6.04 -3.07 -7.17
C PHE A 48 -6.08 -4.58 -7.34
N LEU A 49 -5.01 -5.30 -6.95
CA LEU A 49 -5.02 -6.76 -6.95
C LEU A 49 -6.03 -7.33 -5.95
N GLN A 50 -6.10 -6.78 -4.72
CA GLN A 50 -7.07 -7.27 -3.73
C GLN A 50 -8.50 -7.04 -4.19
N ILE A 51 -8.83 -5.91 -4.83
CA ILE A 51 -10.20 -5.65 -5.32
C ILE A 51 -10.64 -6.74 -6.31
N LYS A 52 -9.70 -7.25 -7.12
CA LYS A 52 -9.93 -8.36 -8.05
C LYS A 52 -9.97 -9.75 -7.38
N GLY A 53 -9.77 -9.85 -6.07
CA GLY A 53 -9.70 -11.13 -5.34
C GLY A 53 -8.41 -11.92 -5.58
N ILE A 54 -7.39 -11.30 -6.17
CA ILE A 54 -6.15 -12.00 -6.55
C ILE A 54 -5.30 -12.38 -5.32
N LEU A 55 -5.46 -11.66 -4.21
CA LEU A 55 -4.66 -11.85 -3.00
C LEU A 55 -5.44 -12.69 -1.99
N ASN A 56 -5.18 -13.99 -1.98
CA ASN A 56 -5.77 -14.96 -1.06
C ASN A 56 -7.30 -14.93 -1.03
N ASP A 57 -7.93 -14.67 -2.19
CA ASP A 57 -9.38 -14.46 -2.33
C ASP A 57 -9.97 -13.43 -1.35
N ASN A 58 -9.13 -12.49 -0.89
CA ASN A 58 -9.49 -11.49 0.10
C ASN A 58 -9.52 -10.09 -0.52
N LYS A 59 -10.73 -9.52 -0.62
CA LYS A 59 -10.93 -8.15 -1.13
C LYS A 59 -10.51 -7.05 -0.18
N GLU A 60 -10.24 -7.38 1.08
CA GLU A 60 -9.72 -6.50 2.13
C GLU A 60 -8.31 -6.93 2.60
N TYR A 61 -7.56 -7.66 1.75
CA TYR A 61 -6.28 -8.29 2.09
C TYR A 61 -5.30 -7.39 2.86
N LEU A 62 -5.05 -6.17 2.39
CA LEU A 62 -4.10 -5.26 3.06
C LEU A 62 -4.57 -4.83 4.46
N ILE A 63 -5.87 -4.58 4.66
CA ILE A 63 -6.38 -4.13 5.97
C ILE A 63 -6.42 -5.33 6.94
N ASN A 64 -6.91 -6.48 6.49
CA ASN A 64 -6.95 -7.67 7.34
C ASN A 64 -5.52 -8.08 7.77
N LYS A 65 -4.54 -8.00 6.87
CA LYS A 65 -3.13 -8.27 7.20
C LYS A 65 -2.56 -7.21 8.14
N PHE A 66 -2.95 -5.95 8.00
CA PHE A 66 -2.55 -4.91 8.95
C PHE A 66 -3.03 -5.24 10.36
N GLU A 67 -4.31 -5.61 10.51
CA GLU A 67 -4.91 -5.97 11.79
C GLU A 67 -4.21 -7.21 12.40
N GLU A 68 -4.01 -8.28 11.63
CA GLU A 68 -3.29 -9.49 12.08
C GLU A 68 -1.87 -9.18 12.63
N ILE A 69 -1.12 -8.34 11.91
CA ILE A 69 0.26 -7.99 12.26
C ILE A 69 0.28 -7.08 13.48
N LYS A 70 -0.62 -6.10 13.54
CA LYS A 70 -0.75 -5.18 14.66
C LYS A 70 -1.18 -5.91 15.94
N ASP A 71 -2.15 -6.82 15.87
CA ASP A 71 -2.61 -7.63 17.01
C ASP A 71 -1.50 -8.53 17.57
N SER A 72 -0.54 -8.89 16.71
CA SER A 72 0.68 -9.61 17.10
C SER A 72 1.78 -8.71 17.66
N ASN A 73 1.52 -7.41 17.86
CA ASN A 73 2.49 -6.38 18.26
C ASN A 73 3.70 -6.26 17.32
N LEU A 74 3.50 -6.54 16.03
CA LEU A 74 4.53 -6.47 14.99
C LEU A 74 4.38 -5.20 14.13
N ASN A 75 5.42 -4.90 13.36
CA ASN A 75 5.44 -3.77 12.44
C ASN A 75 4.99 -4.20 11.05
N TYR A 76 3.98 -3.51 10.51
CA TYR A 76 3.36 -3.84 9.24
C TYR A 76 4.31 -3.73 8.05
N TYR A 77 5.23 -2.76 8.07
CA TYR A 77 6.22 -2.63 7.01
C TYR A 77 7.29 -3.71 7.11
N GLU A 78 7.92 -3.81 8.29
CA GLU A 78 9.07 -4.68 8.54
C GLU A 78 8.71 -6.16 8.44
N ASP A 79 7.61 -6.56 9.08
CA ASP A 79 7.25 -7.98 9.23
C ASP A 79 6.37 -8.50 8.09
N PHE A 80 5.62 -7.62 7.42
CA PHE A 80 4.68 -8.03 6.37
C PHE A 80 4.98 -7.44 4.99
N LEU A 81 4.98 -6.11 4.82
CA LEU A 81 5.13 -5.52 3.48
C LEU A 81 6.46 -5.86 2.83
N ASN A 82 7.57 -5.89 3.59
CA ASN A 82 8.86 -6.37 3.09
C ASN A 82 8.77 -7.81 2.55
N THR A 83 8.13 -8.71 3.30
CA THR A 83 7.91 -10.10 2.88
C THR A 83 7.02 -10.15 1.65
N LEU A 84 5.95 -9.35 1.60
CA LEU A 84 5.03 -9.29 0.47
C LEU A 84 5.72 -8.80 -0.80
N PHE A 85 6.49 -7.72 -0.72
CA PHE A 85 7.18 -7.13 -1.87
C PHE A 85 8.30 -8.04 -2.35
N PHE A 86 9.24 -8.37 -1.47
CA PHE A 86 10.54 -8.93 -1.87
C PHE A 86 10.63 -10.45 -1.81
N GLU A 87 9.59 -11.13 -1.33
CA GLU A 87 9.44 -12.58 -1.45
C GLU A 87 8.14 -12.93 -2.17
N GLY A 88 7.01 -12.36 -1.71
CA GLY A 88 5.69 -12.69 -2.23
C GLY A 88 5.61 -12.47 -3.73
N PHE A 89 5.92 -11.27 -4.20
CA PHE A 89 5.80 -10.97 -5.62
C PHE A 89 7.01 -11.36 -6.45
N THR A 90 8.19 -11.56 -5.86
CA THR A 90 9.44 -11.81 -6.59
C THR A 90 9.95 -13.25 -6.53
N VAL A 91 9.35 -14.13 -5.71
CA VAL A 91 9.70 -15.55 -5.61
C VAL A 91 8.48 -16.39 -5.96
N LEU A 92 8.67 -17.40 -6.83
CA LEU A 92 7.63 -18.35 -7.20
C LEU A 92 7.01 -19.02 -5.95
N PRO A 93 5.68 -19.20 -5.86
CA PRO A 93 5.02 -19.77 -4.68
C PRO A 93 5.67 -21.05 -4.15
N LYS A 94 6.02 -21.99 -5.05
CA LYS A 94 6.66 -23.27 -4.72
C LYS A 94 8.07 -23.15 -4.11
N ASN A 95 8.73 -22.00 -4.28
CA ASN A 95 10.09 -21.75 -3.81
C ASN A 95 10.14 -20.84 -2.56
N ARG A 96 8.99 -20.29 -2.13
CA ARG A 96 8.93 -19.44 -0.94
C ARG A 96 9.14 -20.27 0.32
N GLU A 97 9.79 -19.72 1.32
CA GLU A 97 9.90 -20.38 2.63
C GLU A 97 8.52 -20.63 3.25
N PHE A 98 8.33 -21.78 3.91
CA PHE A 98 7.04 -22.18 4.49
C PHE A 98 6.44 -21.13 5.43
N LYS A 99 7.27 -20.52 6.28
CA LYS A 99 6.82 -19.46 7.20
C LYS A 99 6.28 -18.23 6.44
N LYS A 100 6.97 -17.81 5.37
CA LYS A 100 6.54 -16.68 4.53
C LYS A 100 5.27 -17.02 3.77
N GLN A 101 5.14 -18.24 3.24
CA GLN A 101 3.90 -18.70 2.60
C GLN A 101 2.70 -18.60 3.56
N LYS A 102 2.87 -19.01 4.81
CA LYS A 102 1.80 -18.91 5.82
C LYS A 102 1.39 -17.46 6.10
N ILE A 103 2.35 -16.54 6.18
CA ILE A 103 2.09 -15.11 6.38
C ILE A 103 1.33 -14.51 5.19
N LEU A 104 1.73 -14.87 3.97
CA LEU A 104 1.21 -14.30 2.73
C LEU A 104 -0.13 -14.92 2.28
N GLY A 105 -0.36 -16.20 2.56
CA GLY A 105 -1.46 -16.95 1.96
C GLY A 105 -1.26 -17.17 0.45
N ASN A 106 -2.36 -17.44 -0.26
CA ASN A 106 -2.33 -17.72 -1.70
C ASN A 106 -2.24 -16.43 -2.53
N ILE A 107 -1.02 -16.02 -2.88
CA ILE A 107 -0.77 -14.85 -3.74
C ILE A 107 0.10 -15.23 -4.95
N PRO A 108 -0.09 -14.58 -6.12
CA PRO A 108 0.69 -14.87 -7.31
C PRO A 108 2.15 -14.41 -7.18
N PHE A 109 3.00 -14.92 -8.06
CA PHE A 109 4.28 -14.30 -8.37
C PHE A 109 4.05 -13.22 -9.44
N LEU A 110 4.64 -12.05 -9.24
CA LEU A 110 4.58 -10.91 -10.14
C LEU A 110 6.01 -10.47 -10.43
N ALA A 111 6.58 -10.93 -11.55
CA ALA A 111 7.93 -10.59 -12.03
C ALA A 111 8.08 -9.11 -12.46
N GLN A 112 7.56 -8.18 -11.67
CA GLN A 112 7.54 -6.76 -11.99
C GLN A 112 8.65 -6.05 -11.24
N ASN A 113 9.45 -5.25 -11.95
CA ASN A 113 10.50 -4.41 -11.39
C ASN A 113 10.00 -3.52 -10.23
N LEU A 114 8.70 -3.20 -10.23
CA LEU A 114 8.01 -2.51 -9.14
C LEU A 114 8.29 -3.12 -7.75
N PHE A 115 8.41 -4.43 -7.63
CA PHE A 115 8.60 -5.13 -6.36
C PHE A 115 10.05 -5.54 -6.10
N MET A 116 10.99 -5.15 -6.97
CA MET A 116 12.41 -5.31 -6.67
C MET A 116 12.85 -4.25 -5.66
N LYS A 117 13.84 -4.58 -4.82
CA LYS A 117 14.45 -3.62 -3.90
C LYS A 117 15.09 -2.50 -4.70
N SER A 118 14.80 -1.25 -4.32
CA SER A 118 15.50 -0.09 -4.85
C SER A 118 16.91 0.02 -4.27
N ASP A 119 17.74 0.88 -4.85
CA ASP A 119 19.07 1.17 -4.30
C ASP A 119 18.99 1.70 -2.87
N LEU A 120 17.98 2.51 -2.56
CA LEU A 120 17.73 2.98 -1.19
C LEU A 120 17.48 1.82 -0.23
N GLU A 121 16.63 0.87 -0.60
CA GLU A 121 16.30 -0.28 0.24
C GLU A 121 17.49 -1.23 0.40
N ASN A 122 18.35 -1.31 -0.61
CA ASN A 122 19.58 -2.09 -0.57
C ASN A 122 20.69 -1.41 0.26
N VAL A 123 20.82 -0.09 0.21
CA VAL A 123 21.84 0.67 0.94
C VAL A 123 21.47 0.78 2.41
N TYR A 124 20.24 1.19 2.72
CA TYR A 124 19.84 1.54 4.08
C TYR A 124 19.25 0.36 4.87
N LYS A 125 18.76 -0.69 4.20
CA LYS A 125 18.34 -1.97 4.80
C LYS A 125 17.54 -1.78 6.10
N ASN A 126 18.14 -2.16 7.24
CA ASN A 126 17.52 -2.18 8.56
C ASN A 126 17.38 -0.80 9.21
N ALA A 127 18.01 0.24 8.63
CA ALA A 127 17.87 1.61 9.11
C ALA A 127 16.49 2.20 8.78
N ILE A 128 15.85 1.73 7.70
CA ILE A 128 14.51 2.19 7.31
C ILE A 128 13.50 1.69 8.35
N LYS A 129 12.83 2.63 9.01
CA LYS A 129 11.72 2.35 9.92
C LYS A 129 10.50 3.13 9.48
N ILE A 130 9.35 2.47 9.40
CA ILE A 130 8.08 3.10 9.03
C ILE A 130 7.04 2.75 10.09
N SER A 131 6.45 3.76 10.73
CA SER A 131 5.40 3.54 11.73
C SER A 131 4.15 2.90 11.11
N ASN A 132 3.50 1.98 11.83
CA ASN A 132 2.22 1.38 11.42
C ASN A 132 1.15 2.44 11.08
N GLU A 133 1.21 3.59 11.74
CA GLU A 133 0.30 4.71 11.51
C GLU A 133 0.35 5.24 10.08
N ALA A 134 1.45 5.04 9.34
CA ALA A 134 1.55 5.42 7.93
C ALA A 134 0.53 4.68 7.05
N PHE A 135 0.13 3.48 7.47
CA PHE A 135 -0.66 2.57 6.65
C PHE A 135 -2.13 2.60 7.03
N TYR A 136 -2.46 2.41 8.31
CA TYR A 136 -3.85 2.33 8.73
C TYR A 136 -4.07 2.76 10.19
N LEU A 137 -5.24 3.35 10.45
CA LEU A 137 -5.76 3.69 11.77
C LEU A 137 -7.24 3.26 11.86
N GLU A 138 -7.54 2.32 12.75
CA GLU A 138 -8.90 1.75 12.92
C GLU A 138 -9.92 2.77 13.44
N SER A 139 -9.54 3.57 14.45
CA SER A 139 -10.44 4.47 15.17
C SER A 139 -10.54 5.88 14.57
N LYS A 140 -9.81 6.16 13.49
CA LYS A 140 -9.75 7.49 12.87
C LYS A 140 -10.03 7.37 11.37
N THR A 141 -11.13 7.96 10.91
CA THR A 141 -11.20 8.43 9.53
C THR A 141 -10.14 9.50 9.30
N ILE A 142 -9.72 9.68 8.04
CA ILE A 142 -8.86 10.79 7.63
C ILE A 142 -9.27 12.08 8.36
N ASN A 143 -8.30 12.72 9.01
CA ASN A 143 -8.55 13.97 9.73
C ASN A 143 -7.88 15.11 8.97
N ARG A 144 -8.70 15.86 8.22
CA ARG A 144 -8.22 16.99 7.42
C ARG A 144 -7.57 18.09 8.28
N LYS A 145 -8.16 18.38 9.44
CA LYS A 145 -7.67 19.42 10.37
C LYS A 145 -6.27 19.10 10.90
N ASN A 146 -6.03 17.85 11.26
CA ASN A 146 -4.77 17.38 11.84
C ASN A 146 -3.81 16.76 10.81
N LYS A 147 -4.15 16.86 9.51
CA LYS A 147 -3.40 16.29 8.39
C LYS A 147 -3.03 14.80 8.58
N VAL A 148 -3.98 13.98 9.04
CA VAL A 148 -3.78 12.53 9.22
C VAL A 148 -4.34 11.78 8.03
N TYR A 149 -3.44 11.21 7.21
CA TYR A 149 -3.77 10.55 5.94
C TYR A 149 -2.99 9.23 5.76
N PRO A 150 -3.28 8.17 6.53
CA PRO A 150 -2.72 6.85 6.25
C PRO A 150 -3.20 6.32 4.89
N ILE A 151 -2.31 5.65 4.15
CA ILE A 151 -2.59 5.27 2.76
C ILE A 151 -3.79 4.33 2.63
N LEU A 152 -3.96 3.34 3.51
CA LEU A 152 -5.09 2.40 3.42
C LEU A 152 -6.42 3.06 3.80
N ASN A 153 -6.43 3.98 4.76
CA ASN A 153 -7.62 4.79 5.07
C ASN A 153 -8.02 5.68 3.87
N MET A 154 -7.04 6.26 3.15
CA MET A 154 -7.30 7.04 1.95
C MET A 154 -7.92 6.18 0.86
N LEU A 155 -7.28 5.07 0.48
CA LEU A 155 -7.73 4.21 -0.60
C LEU A 155 -9.12 3.61 -0.33
N LYS A 156 -9.43 3.28 0.93
CA LYS A 156 -10.74 2.75 1.38
C LYS A 156 -11.90 3.74 1.15
N ARG A 157 -11.65 5.05 1.09
CA ARG A 157 -12.69 6.06 0.91
C ARG A 157 -13.20 6.16 -0.53
N TYR A 158 -12.41 5.72 -1.49
CA TYR A 158 -12.75 5.80 -2.90
C TYR A 158 -13.33 4.48 -3.39
N LYS A 159 -14.34 4.57 -4.24
CA LYS A 159 -14.82 3.44 -5.02
C LYS A 159 -14.01 3.37 -6.31
N TRP A 160 -13.43 2.21 -6.56
CA TRP A 160 -12.58 1.98 -7.73
C TRP A 160 -13.34 1.17 -8.78
N ASP A 161 -13.32 1.62 -10.02
CA ASP A 161 -13.73 0.84 -11.17
C ASP A 161 -12.50 0.31 -11.89
N LEU A 162 -12.37 -1.01 -11.90
CA LEU A 162 -11.30 -1.72 -12.59
C LEU A 162 -11.77 -2.31 -13.92
N ASN A 163 -13.03 -2.09 -14.31
CA ASN A 163 -13.56 -2.52 -15.59
C ASN A 163 -13.24 -1.48 -16.66
N GLU A 164 -12.69 -1.92 -17.78
CA GLU A 164 -12.30 -1.02 -18.88
C GLU A 164 -13.43 -0.80 -19.90
N ILE A 165 -14.58 -1.47 -19.74
CA ILE A 165 -15.64 -1.55 -20.77
C ILE A 165 -16.74 -0.47 -20.58
N LYS A 166 -17.10 -0.15 -19.33
CA LYS A 166 -18.07 0.91 -19.00
C LYS A 166 -17.61 1.63 -17.75
N HIS A 167 -17.35 2.94 -17.87
CA HIS A 167 -16.90 3.79 -16.77
C HIS A 167 -18.11 4.35 -16.00
N ASP A 168 -18.19 4.05 -14.71
CA ASP A 168 -19.09 4.74 -13.79
C ASP A 168 -18.49 6.09 -13.39
N PRO A 169 -19.12 7.24 -13.70
CA PRO A 169 -18.57 8.56 -13.40
C PRO A 169 -18.38 8.81 -11.89
N ASN A 170 -19.00 8.03 -11.02
CA ASN A 170 -18.87 8.12 -9.56
C ASN A 170 -17.74 7.24 -8.99
N LYS A 171 -16.91 6.63 -9.85
CA LYS A 171 -15.79 5.79 -9.44
C LYS A 171 -14.48 6.28 -10.05
N LEU A 172 -13.39 5.98 -9.37
CA LEU A 172 -12.03 6.22 -9.85
C LEU A 172 -11.54 5.03 -10.66
N THR A 173 -10.88 5.30 -11.79
CA THR A 173 -10.11 4.29 -12.53
C THR A 173 -8.63 4.45 -12.25
N PRO A 174 -7.81 3.38 -12.34
CA PRO A 174 -6.35 3.47 -12.18
C PRO A 174 -5.66 4.50 -13.09
N ARG A 175 -6.28 4.89 -14.22
CA ARG A 175 -5.77 5.90 -15.17
C ARG A 175 -5.48 7.27 -14.55
N ILE A 176 -6.06 7.59 -13.39
CA ILE A 176 -5.77 8.84 -12.68
C ILE A 176 -4.32 8.92 -12.15
N LEU A 177 -3.61 7.80 -12.14
CA LEU A 177 -2.25 7.68 -11.62
C LEU A 177 -1.17 7.91 -12.70
N GLY A 178 -1.55 8.17 -13.96
CA GLY A 178 -0.66 8.31 -15.11
C GLY A 178 -0.79 7.17 -16.11
#